data_AF-A0A2E1GRX9-F1
#
_entry.id   AF-A0A2E1GRX9-F1
#
_cell.length_a   1.000
_cell.length_b   1.000
_cell.length_c   1.000
_cell.angle_alpha   90.00
_cell.angle_beta   90.00
_cell.angle_gamma   90.00
#
_symmetry.space_group_name_H-M   'P 1'
#
loop_
_entity.id
_entity.type
_entity.pdbx_description
1 polymer ?
#
loop_
_entity_poly.entity_id
_entity_poly.type
_entity_poly.pdbx_seq_one_letter_code
_entity_poly.pdbx_strand_id
1 'polypeptide(L)'
;MELLLIGIFVLGYLAITLEHTLKIDKLIPALGMMALLWAIIALSHLPVFEVDNELKKLVPSHIEEVLLHHLGKTAEILVFLLGAMTIVEIIDYFNGFATIKNFIKTKSKKNLLWIFAILAFILSAIIDNLTATIVLVTILQ
;
A
#
# COMPACT_ATOMS: atom_id res chain seq x y z
N MET A 1 8.23 -16.80 23.99
CA MET A 1 7.36 -15.76 23.40
C MET A 1 7.68 -15.50 21.94
N GLU A 2 8.94 -15.52 21.51
CA GLU A 2 9.33 -15.31 20.11
C GLU A 2 8.68 -16.32 19.13
N LEU A 3 8.68 -17.62 19.45
CA LEU A 3 8.00 -18.64 18.63
C LEU A 3 6.50 -18.36 18.44
N LEU A 4 5.84 -17.79 19.45
CA LEU A 4 4.43 -17.41 19.38
C LEU A 4 4.24 -16.25 18.40
N LEU A 5 5.10 -15.24 18.46
CA LEU A 5 5.09 -14.10 17.51
C LEU A 5 5.31 -14.58 16.08
N ILE A 6 6.29 -15.46 15.86
CA ILE A 6 6.56 -16.04 14.54
C ILE A 6 5.34 -16.84 14.07
N GLY A 7 4.72 -17.63 14.94
CA GLY A 7 3.50 -18.38 14.62
C GLY A 7 2.35 -17.47 14.20
N ILE A 8 2.08 -16.39 14.95
CA ILE A 8 1.05 -15.40 14.63
C ILE A 8 1.36 -14.70 13.31
N PHE A 9 2.62 -14.32 13.08
CA PHE A 9 3.04 -13.69 11.84
C PHE A 9 2.81 -14.61 10.64
N VAL A 10 3.25 -15.87 10.70
CA VAL A 10 3.07 -16.83 9.60
C VAL A 10 1.58 -17.09 9.35
N LEU A 11 0.79 -17.32 10.41
CA LEU A 11 -0.66 -17.56 10.28
C LEU A 11 -1.40 -16.34 9.73
N GLY A 12 -1.06 -15.13 10.20
CA GLY A 12 -1.65 -13.88 9.70
C GLY A 12 -1.31 -13.65 8.24
N TYR A 13 -0.06 -13.89 7.84
CA TYR A 13 0.36 -13.77 6.44
C TYR A 13 -0.31 -14.81 5.54
N LEU A 14 -0.44 -16.05 6.02
CA LEU A 14 -1.22 -17.08 5.32
C LEU A 14 -2.69 -16.65 5.15
N ALA A 15 -3.31 -16.09 6.19
CA ALA A 15 -4.67 -15.60 6.12
C ALA A 15 -4.85 -14.46 5.09
N ILE A 16 -3.85 -13.57 4.96
CA ILE A 16 -3.82 -12.53 3.91
C ILE A 16 -3.79 -13.20 2.52
N THR A 17 -2.89 -14.16 2.29
CA THR A 17 -2.76 -14.82 0.98
C THR A 17 -3.98 -15.67 0.61
N LEU A 18 -4.67 -16.22 1.60
CA LEU A 18 -5.84 -17.07 1.44
C LEU A 18 -7.16 -16.27 1.41
N GLU A 19 -7.12 -14.95 1.21
CA GLU A 19 -8.28 -14.04 1.12
C GLU A 19 -9.44 -14.65 0.32
N HIS A 20 -9.17 -15.18 -0.87
CA HIS A 20 -10.19 -15.78 -1.73
C HIS A 20 -10.83 -17.06 -1.16
N THR A 21 -10.08 -17.83 -0.39
CA THR A 21 -10.56 -19.09 0.21
C THR A 21 -11.33 -18.82 1.50
N LEU A 22 -10.82 -17.90 2.33
CA LEU A 22 -11.41 -17.54 3.62
C LEU A 22 -12.57 -16.57 3.49
N LYS A 23 -12.70 -15.84 2.37
CA LYS A 23 -13.70 -14.80 2.12
C LYS A 23 -13.70 -13.70 3.19
N ILE A 24 -12.52 -13.45 3.76
CA ILE A 24 -12.27 -12.36 4.70
C ILE A 24 -11.39 -11.36 3.95
N ASP A 25 -11.78 -10.09 3.95
CA ASP A 25 -10.98 -9.02 3.37
C ASP A 25 -9.57 -9.02 4.00
N LYS A 26 -8.53 -9.00 3.17
CA LYS A 26 -7.11 -9.02 3.59
C LYS A 26 -6.72 -7.95 4.61
N LEU A 27 -7.45 -6.83 4.67
CA LEU A 27 -7.23 -5.78 5.65
C LEU A 27 -7.49 -6.26 7.08
N ILE A 28 -8.50 -7.13 7.28
CA ILE A 28 -8.87 -7.64 8.61
C ILE A 28 -7.74 -8.50 9.22
N PRO A 29 -7.23 -9.57 8.57
CA PRO A 29 -6.13 -10.36 9.11
C PRO A 29 -4.83 -9.56 9.18
N ALA A 30 -4.59 -8.60 8.27
CA ALA A 30 -3.41 -7.74 8.35
C ALA A 30 -3.41 -6.84 9.59
N LEU A 31 -4.51 -6.12 9.83
CA LEU A 31 -4.67 -5.26 11.01
C LEU A 31 -4.72 -6.08 12.31
N GLY A 32 -5.41 -7.21 12.29
CA GLY A 32 -5.46 -8.13 13.43
C GLY A 32 -4.08 -8.69 13.78
N MET A 33 -3.32 -9.16 12.79
CA MET A 33 -1.94 -9.62 12.98
C MET A 33 -1.07 -8.50 13.55
N MET A 34 -1.12 -7.30 12.98
CA MET A 34 -0.35 -6.14 13.49
C MET A 34 -0.68 -5.84 14.94
N ALA A 35 -1.97 -5.71 15.27
CA ALA A 35 -2.43 -5.39 16.62
C ALA A 35 -2.02 -6.47 17.64
N LEU A 36 -2.17 -7.75 17.29
CA LEU A 36 -1.82 -8.87 18.16
C LEU A 36 -0.31 -8.95 18.42
N LEU A 37 0.52 -8.80 17.38
CA LEU A 37 1.97 -8.82 17.52
C LEU A 37 2.44 -7.69 18.44
N TRP A 38 1.99 -6.46 18.20
CA TRP A 38 2.36 -5.31 19.05
C TRP A 38 1.83 -5.43 20.47
N ALA A 39 0.61 -5.93 20.66
CA ALA A 39 0.06 -6.16 22.00
C ALA A 39 0.89 -7.19 22.79
N ILE A 40 1.29 -8.29 22.16
CA ILE A 40 2.12 -9.32 22.81
C ILE A 40 3.51 -8.75 23.13
N ILE A 41 4.11 -7.99 22.22
CA ILE A 41 5.42 -7.34 22.44
C ILE A 41 5.34 -6.38 23.65
N ALA A 42 4.31 -5.53 23.71
CA ALA A 42 4.12 -4.56 24.79
C ALA A 42 3.85 -5.24 26.14
N LEU A 43 2.91 -6.19 26.21
CA LEU A 43 2.56 -6.86 27.46
C LEU A 43 3.70 -7.76 27.98
N SER A 44 4.45 -8.37 27.08
CA SER A 44 5.57 -9.26 27.43
C SER A 44 6.89 -8.51 27.65
N HIS A 45 6.90 -7.18 27.50
CA HIS A 45 8.09 -6.33 27.63
C HIS A 45 9.28 -6.84 26.81
N LEU A 46 9.02 -7.31 25.58
CA LEU A 46 10.09 -7.85 24.73
C LEU A 46 11.00 -6.72 24.24
N PRO A 47 12.32 -6.96 24.17
CA PRO A 47 13.24 -5.96 23.63
C PRO A 47 12.94 -5.74 22.15
N VAL A 48 12.84 -4.46 21.76
CA VAL A 48 12.71 -4.04 20.37
C VAL A 48 14.04 -3.42 19.96
N PHE A 49 14.38 -3.60 18.69
CA PHE A 49 15.63 -3.14 18.13
C PHE A 49 15.35 -2.35 16.86
N GLU A 50 16.10 -1.27 16.70
CA GLU A 50 16.15 -0.53 15.43
C GLU A 50 17.41 -0.95 14.66
N VAL A 51 17.27 -1.03 13.34
CA VAL A 51 18.38 -1.39 12.44
C VAL A 51 19.13 -0.12 12.07
N ASP A 52 20.32 0.07 12.64
CA ASP A 52 21.21 1.15 12.24
C ASP A 52 21.89 0.78 10.91
N ASN A 53 21.55 1.50 9.85
CA ASN A 53 22.06 1.26 8.49
C ASN A 53 23.53 1.66 8.31
N GLU A 54 24.05 2.59 9.12
CA GLU A 54 25.45 3.03 9.04
C GLU A 54 26.36 2.07 9.81
N LEU A 55 25.96 1.69 11.02
CA LEU A 55 26.74 0.82 11.90
C LEU A 55 26.48 -0.67 11.65
N LYS A 56 25.45 -1.03 10.86
CA LYS A 56 24.98 -2.40 10.60
C LYS A 56 24.76 -3.20 11.89
N LYS A 57 24.21 -2.54 12.90
CA LYS A 57 23.98 -3.12 14.23
C LYS A 57 22.55 -2.89 14.69
N LEU A 58 22.08 -3.82 15.51
CA LEU A 58 20.81 -3.70 16.21
C LEU A 58 21.02 -2.83 17.44
N VAL A 59 20.38 -1.67 17.48
CA VAL A 59 20.42 -0.78 18.64
C VAL A 59 19.14 -1.01 19.45
N PRO A 60 19.24 -1.30 20.77
CA PRO A 60 18.05 -1.41 21.62
C PRO A 60 17.26 -0.11 21.59
N SER A 61 15.96 -0.23 21.31
CA SER A 61 15.05 0.91 21.18
C SER A 61 13.79 0.71 22.02
N HIS A 62 13.01 1.78 22.18
CA HIS A 62 11.78 1.75 22.95
C HIS A 62 10.59 1.38 22.05
N ILE A 63 9.69 0.56 22.60
CA ILE A 63 8.48 0.10 21.91
C ILE A 63 7.67 1.27 21.35
N GLU A 64 7.51 2.34 22.14
CA GLU A 64 6.75 3.53 21.76
C GLU A 64 7.34 4.22 20.53
N GLU A 65 8.66 4.39 20.48
CA GLU A 65 9.36 5.07 19.39
C GLU A 65 9.27 4.27 18.09
N VAL A 66 9.54 2.96 18.13
CA VAL A 66 9.47 2.10 16.94
C VAL A 66 8.05 1.94 16.43
N LEU A 67 7.08 1.79 17.34
CA LEU A 67 5.66 1.72 16.98
C LEU A 67 5.22 3.04 16.34
N LEU A 68 5.53 4.18 16.96
CA LEU A 68 5.17 5.50 16.43
C LEU A 68 5.85 5.79 15.10
N HIS A 69 7.10 5.34 14.91
CA HIS A 69 7.80 5.46 13.64
C HIS A 69 7.07 4.71 12.52
N HIS A 70 6.83 3.40 12.68
CA HIS A 70 6.20 2.59 11.64
C HIS A 70 4.72 2.93 11.43
N LEU A 71 3.98 3.13 12.52
CA LEU A 71 2.57 3.54 12.46
C LEU A 71 2.44 4.93 11.85
N GLY A 72 3.28 5.87 12.27
CA GLY A 72 3.32 7.24 11.75
C GLY A 72 3.62 7.26 10.25
N LYS A 73 4.64 6.52 9.80
CA LYS A 73 4.93 6.39 8.36
C LYS A 73 3.81 5.75 7.57
N THR A 74 3.16 4.73 8.13
CA THR A 74 2.02 4.08 7.46
C THR A 74 0.83 5.02 7.38
N ALA A 75 0.52 5.75 8.46
CA ALA A 75 -0.56 6.72 8.52
C ALA A 75 -0.32 7.91 7.58
N GLU A 76 0.92 8.40 7.48
CA GLU A 76 1.35 9.43 6.53
C GLU A 76 1.01 9.01 5.09
N ILE A 77 1.40 7.80 4.69
CA ILE A 77 1.08 7.25 3.37
C ILE A 77 -0.43 7.11 3.18
N LEU A 78 -1.16 6.60 4.17
CA LEU A 78 -2.61 6.43 4.06
C LEU A 78 -3.35 7.78 3.91
N VAL A 79 -2.98 8.79 4.69
CA VAL A 79 -3.58 10.13 4.59
C VAL A 79 -3.22 10.78 3.25
N PHE A 80 -1.98 10.62 2.79
CA PHE A 80 -1.53 11.06 1.48
C PHE A 80 -2.34 10.40 0.35
N LEU A 81 -2.47 9.07 0.36
CA LEU A 81 -3.23 8.31 -0.64
C LEU A 81 -4.72 8.64 -0.60
N LEU A 82 -5.30 8.83 0.58
CA LEU A 82 -6.70 9.24 0.73
C LEU A 82 -6.95 10.58 0.03
N GLY A 83 -6.08 11.58 0.27
CA GLY A 83 -6.16 12.88 -0.40
C GLY A 83 -5.95 12.77 -1.92
N ALA A 84 -4.89 12.08 -2.34
CA ALA A 84 -4.54 11.91 -3.74
C ALA A 84 -5.63 11.17 -4.54
N MET A 85 -6.14 10.06 -3.99
CA MET A 85 -7.21 9.27 -4.60
C MET A 85 -8.52 10.07 -4.68
N THR A 86 -8.86 10.83 -3.63
CA THR A 86 -10.05 11.71 -3.64
C THR A 86 -9.94 12.77 -4.73
N ILE A 87 -8.78 13.44 -4.88
CA ILE A 87 -8.58 14.45 -5.92
C ILE A 87 -8.78 13.83 -7.31
N VAL A 88 -8.23 12.64 -7.55
CA VAL A 88 -8.35 11.99 -8.85
C VAL A 88 -9.77 11.51 -9.14
N GLU A 89 -10.48 11.00 -8.16
CA GLU A 89 -11.90 10.66 -8.29
C GLU A 89 -12.74 11.90 -8.66
N ILE A 90 -12.46 13.05 -8.03
CA ILE A 90 -13.13 14.31 -8.35
C ILE A 90 -12.79 14.79 -9.77
N ILE A 91 -11.53 14.68 -10.20
CA ILE A 91 -11.14 15.02 -11.57
C ILE A 91 -11.88 14.15 -12.58
N ASP A 92 -11.99 12.84 -12.34
CA ASP A 92 -12.72 11.93 -13.23
C ASP A 92 -14.23 12.24 -13.23
N TYR A 93 -14.82 12.53 -12.05
CA TYR A 93 -16.23 12.92 -11.92
C TYR A 93 -16.60 14.14 -12.78
N PHE A 94 -15.69 15.12 -12.88
CA PHE A 94 -15.86 16.30 -13.74
C PHE A 94 -15.33 16.11 -15.17
N ASN A 95 -15.13 14.87 -15.63
CA ASN A 95 -14.63 14.53 -16.97
C ASN A 95 -13.25 15.12 -17.31
N GLY A 96 -12.38 15.35 -16.30
CA GLY A 96 -11.05 15.90 -16.51
C GLY A 96 -10.15 15.08 -17.45
N PHE A 97 -10.40 13.77 -17.55
CA PHE A 97 -9.66 12.87 -18.44
C PHE A 97 -10.30 12.70 -19.84
N ALA A 98 -11.42 13.36 -20.13
CA ALA A 98 -12.13 13.19 -21.41
C ALA A 98 -11.27 13.56 -22.64
N THR A 99 -10.40 14.57 -22.52
CA THR A 99 -9.46 14.96 -23.58
C THR A 99 -8.51 13.81 -23.94
N ILE A 100 -8.01 13.09 -22.94
CA ILE A 100 -7.12 11.95 -23.15
C ILE A 100 -7.90 10.78 -23.76
N LYS A 101 -9.11 10.48 -23.27
CA LYS A 101 -9.98 9.44 -23.87
C LYS A 101 -10.24 9.71 -25.36
N ASN A 102 -10.55 10.95 -25.70
CA ASN A 102 -10.84 11.35 -27.10
C ASN A 102 -9.61 11.29 -28.01
N PHE A 103 -8.39 11.38 -27.46
CA PHE A 103 -7.14 11.27 -28.22
C PHE A 103 -6.83 9.81 -28.60
N ILE A 104 -7.30 8.84 -27.82
CA ILE A 104 -7.03 7.42 -28.02
C ILE A 104 -8.14 6.79 -28.86
N LYS A 105 -7.95 6.71 -30.18
CA LYS A 105 -8.94 6.15 -31.14
C LYS A 105 -8.55 4.80 -31.75
N THR A 106 -7.42 4.22 -31.34
CA THR A 106 -6.90 3.00 -31.96
C THR A 106 -7.66 1.75 -31.51
N LYS A 107 -7.96 0.84 -32.44
CA LYS A 107 -8.58 -0.47 -32.16
C LYS A 107 -7.57 -1.61 -32.03
N SER A 108 -6.30 -1.36 -32.31
CA SER A 108 -5.23 -2.37 -32.22
C SER A 108 -4.74 -2.51 -30.78
N LYS A 109 -4.85 -3.70 -30.21
CA LYS A 109 -4.38 -4.01 -28.83
C LYS A 109 -2.90 -3.66 -28.63
N LYS A 110 -2.05 -3.87 -29.65
CA LYS A 110 -0.61 -3.56 -29.58
C LYS A 110 -0.37 -2.05 -29.52
N ASN A 111 -1.05 -1.28 -30.37
CA ASN A 111 -0.87 0.17 -30.42
C ASN A 111 -1.45 0.83 -29.17
N LEU A 112 -2.60 0.33 -28.69
CA LEU A 112 -3.20 0.77 -27.43
C LEU A 112 -2.22 0.58 -26.27
N LEU A 113 -1.60 -0.60 -26.15
CA LEU A 113 -0.64 -0.90 -25.08
C LEU A 113 0.58 0.03 -25.10
N TRP A 114 1.10 0.37 -26.28
CA TRP A 114 2.21 1.33 -26.41
C TRP A 114 1.82 2.75 -26.00
N ILE A 115 0.64 3.22 -26.44
CA ILE A 115 0.11 4.53 -26.03
C ILE A 115 -0.05 4.55 -24.52
N PHE A 116 -0.62 3.49 -23.96
CA PHE A 116 -0.86 3.35 -22.52
C PHE A 116 0.43 3.34 -21.72
N ALA A 117 1.46 2.62 -22.17
CA ALA A 117 2.75 2.57 -21.48
C ALA A 117 3.44 3.95 -21.44
N ILE A 118 3.41 4.69 -22.54
CA ILE A 118 3.97 6.06 -22.61
C ILE A 118 3.15 7.01 -21.74
N LEU A 119 1.83 6.93 -21.81
CA LEU A 119 0.93 7.77 -21.04
C LEU A 119 1.06 7.50 -19.53
N ALA A 120 1.19 6.23 -19.14
CA ALA A 120 1.46 5.79 -17.78
C ALA A 120 2.78 6.33 -17.26
N PHE A 121 3.83 6.27 -18.07
CA PHE A 121 5.15 6.77 -17.71
C PHE A 121 5.12 8.28 -17.42
N ILE A 122 4.44 9.08 -18.27
CA ILE A 122 4.32 10.53 -18.06
C ILE A 122 3.41 10.86 -16.87
N LEU A 123 2.27 10.18 -16.74
CA LEU A 123 1.32 10.43 -15.65
C LEU A 123 1.90 10.03 -14.27
N SER A 124 2.67 8.95 -14.20
CA SER A 124 3.35 8.49 -12.96
C SER A 124 4.38 9.49 -12.44
N ALA A 125 4.92 10.35 -13.30
CA ALA A 125 5.80 11.44 -12.87
C ALA A 125 5.05 12.62 -12.22
N ILE A 126 3.73 12.72 -12.46
CA ILE A 126 2.88 13.82 -11.98
C ILE A 126 2.01 13.36 -10.79
N ILE A 127 1.58 12.11 -10.80
CA ILE A 127 0.63 11.53 -9.84
C ILE A 127 1.17 10.19 -9.31
N ASP A 128 0.77 9.79 -8.10
CA ASP A 128 1.12 8.51 -7.49
C ASP A 128 0.78 7.28 -8.37
N ASN A 129 1.56 6.21 -8.22
CA ASN A 129 1.50 5.02 -9.08
C ASN A 129 0.15 4.28 -9.05
N LEU A 130 -0.47 4.18 -7.86
CA LEU A 130 -1.80 3.56 -7.73
C LEU A 130 -2.83 4.39 -8.50
N THR A 131 -2.76 5.70 -8.32
CA THR A 131 -3.65 6.67 -8.93
C THR A 131 -3.50 6.74 -10.45
N ALA A 132 -2.27 6.73 -10.96
CA ALA A 132 -2.00 6.68 -12.39
C ALA A 132 -2.63 5.42 -13.02
N THR A 133 -2.56 4.28 -12.32
CA THR A 133 -3.19 3.03 -12.77
C THR A 133 -4.71 3.13 -12.86
N ILE A 134 -5.37 3.77 -11.89
CA ILE A 134 -6.83 3.97 -11.91
C ILE A 134 -7.24 4.84 -13.12
N VAL A 135 -6.60 5.99 -13.31
CA VAL A 135 -6.87 6.91 -14.44
C VAL A 135 -6.73 6.19 -15.78
N LEU A 136 -5.68 5.39 -15.90
CA LEU A 136 -5.43 4.58 -17.07
C LEU A 136 -6.57 3.57 -17.31
N VAL A 137 -7.02 2.87 -16.27
CA VAL A 137 -8.14 1.92 -16.39
C VAL A 137 -9.45 2.62 -16.75
N THR A 138 -9.75 3.80 -16.19
CA THR A 138 -10.96 4.57 -16.53
C THR A 138 -10.92 5.15 -17.94
N ILE A 139 -9.74 5.24 -18.56
CA ILE A 139 -9.57 5.58 -19.99
C ILE A 139 -9.83 4.37 -20.90
N LEU A 140 -9.64 3.15 -20.39
CA LEU A 140 -9.78 1.90 -21.14
C LEU A 140 -11.24 1.39 -21.14
N GLN A 141 -12.02 1.79 -20.14
CA GLN A 141 -13.47 1.58 -20.03
C GLN A 141 -14.25 2.64 -20.83
#